data_AF-A0A377V1F0-F1
#
_entry.id   AF-A0A377V1F0-F1
#
_cell.length_a   1.000
_cell.length_b   1.000
_cell.length_c   1.000
_cell.angle_alpha   90.00
_cell.angle_beta   90.00
_cell.angle_gamma   90.00
#
_symmetry.space_group_name_H-M   'P 1'
#
loop_
_entity.id
_entity.type
_entity.pdbx_description
1 polymer ?
#
loop_
_entity_poly.entity_id
_entity_poly.type
_entity_poly.pdbx_seq_one_letter_code
_entity_poly.pdbx_strand_id
1 'polypeptide(L)' 'MDIEQIIDSMTPEVYQRLATAVELGKWPDGVALTPEQKENSLQLVMLWQAGITPTPST' A
#
# COMPACT_ATOMS: atom_id res chain seq x y z
N MET A 1 7.66 3.55 -9.12
CA MET A 1 7.57 2.27 -8.40
C MET A 1 6.25 1.65 -8.83
N ASP A 2 6.29 0.51 -9.51
CA ASP A 2 5.10 -0.10 -10.10
C ASP A 2 4.17 -0.63 -9.00
N ILE A 3 3.00 0.00 -8.89
CA ILE A 3 1.90 -0.40 -7.99
C ILE A 3 1.59 -1.88 -8.13
N GLU A 4 1.67 -2.42 -9.34
CA GLU A 4 1.36 -3.82 -9.67
C GLU A 4 2.28 -4.80 -8.95
N GLN A 5 3.57 -4.48 -8.83
CA GLN A 5 4.53 -5.32 -8.10
C GLN A 5 4.28 -5.29 -6.59
N ILE A 6 3.80 -4.16 -6.06
CA ILE A 6 3.45 -4.03 -4.64
C ILE A 6 2.18 -4.83 -4.34
N ILE A 7 1.18 -4.80 -5.23
CA ILE A 7 -0.06 -5.58 -5.11
C ILE A 7 0.23 -7.07 -5.12
N ASP A 8 1.08 -7.55 -6.05
CA ASP A 8 1.43 -8.96 -6.14
C ASP A 8 2.15 -9.47 -4.88
N SER A 9 2.95 -8.61 -4.25
CA SER A 9 3.62 -8.88 -2.97
C SER A 9 2.86 -8.36 -1.74
N MET A 10 1.58 -7.97 -1.87
CA MET A 10 0.84 -7.44 -0.73
C MET A 10 0.59 -8.52 0.31
N THR A 11 1.08 -8.26 1.50
CA THR A 11 0.76 -9.02 2.70
C THR A 11 -0.02 -8.13 3.68
N PRO A 12 -0.70 -8.72 4.69
CA PRO A 12 -1.33 -7.94 5.75
C PRO A 12 -0.36 -6.96 6.45
N GLU A 13 0.92 -7.33 6.55
CA GLU A 13 1.97 -6.48 7.10
C GLU A 13 2.26 -5.28 6.20
N VAL A 14 2.41 -5.50 4.89
CA VAL A 14 2.63 -4.42 3.91
C VAL A 14 1.45 -3.47 3.88
N TYR A 15 0.22 -4.00 3.91
CA TYR A 15 -1.00 -3.20 4.05
C TYR A 15 -0.95 -2.30 5.29
N GLN A 16 -0.63 -2.85 6.46
CA GLN A 16 -0.56 -2.05 7.69
C GLN A 16 0.51 -0.96 7.61
N ARG A 17 1.67 -1.25 6.98
CA ARG A 17 2.73 -0.26 6.78
C ARG A 17 2.26 0.86 5.85
N LEU A 18 1.57 0.55 4.75
CA LEU A 18 1.01 1.54 3.82
C LEU A 18 -0.06 2.41 4.50
N ALA A 19 -1.00 1.80 5.21
CA ALA A 19 -2.04 2.52 5.94
C ALA A 19 -1.44 3.48 6.97
N THR A 20 -0.53 2.96 7.81
CA THR A 20 0.17 3.77 8.82
C THR A 20 0.96 4.90 8.17
N ALA A 21 1.65 4.63 7.05
CA ALA A 21 2.44 5.64 6.37
C ALA A 21 1.56 6.76 5.82
N VAL A 22 0.42 6.43 5.21
CA VAL A 22 -0.54 7.39 4.66
C VAL A 22 -1.16 8.26 5.74
N GLU A 23 -1.52 7.67 6.89
CA GLU A 23 -2.05 8.39 8.05
C GLU A 23 -1.02 9.36 8.64
N LEU A 24 0.23 8.91 8.79
CA LEU A 24 1.31 9.71 9.37
C LEU A 24 1.98 10.66 8.38
N GLY A 25 1.77 10.45 7.07
CA GLY A 25 2.49 11.14 5.99
C GLY A 25 3.97 10.75 5.87
N LYS A 26 4.39 9.64 6.48
CA LYS A 26 5.78 9.17 6.51
C LYS A 26 5.88 7.67 6.69
N TRP A 27 6.87 7.06 6.07
CA TRP A 27 7.26 5.67 6.29
C TRP A 27 7.68 5.42 7.75
N PRO A 28 7.55 4.17 8.25
CA PRO A 28 7.98 3.80 9.61
C PRO A 28 9.47 4.06 9.85
N ASP A 29 10.28 4.06 8.79
CA ASP A 29 11.71 4.41 8.81
C ASP A 29 11.95 5.93 9.01
N GLY A 30 10.90 6.75 9.11
CA GLY A 30 10.97 8.19 9.35
C GLY A 30 11.04 9.04 8.08
N VAL A 31 11.09 8.42 6.90
CA VAL A 31 11.13 9.09 5.60
C VAL A 31 9.74 9.61 5.23
N ALA A 32 9.61 10.90 4.92
CA ALA A 32 8.34 11.49 4.49
C ALA A 32 7.86 10.87 3.16
N LEU A 33 6.56 10.63 3.04
CA LEU A 33 5.95 10.19 1.79
C LEU A 33 5.95 11.35 0.79
N THR A 34 6.33 11.07 -0.45
CA THR A 34 6.07 12.01 -1.54
C THR A 34 4.56 12.06 -1.85
N PRO A 35 4.05 13.14 -2.48
CA PRO A 35 2.64 13.22 -2.88
C PRO A 35 2.19 12.02 -3.73
N GLU A 36 3.03 11.61 -4.70
CA GLU A 36 2.78 10.44 -5.55
C GLU A 36 2.74 9.14 -4.73
N GLN A 37 3.69 8.93 -3.81
CA GLN A 37 3.69 7.76 -2.94
C GLN A 37 2.47 7.71 -2.03
N LYS A 38 2.02 8.86 -1.53
CA LYS A 38 0.82 8.96 -0.69
C LYS A 38 -0.43 8.59 -1.48
N GLU A 39 -0.57 9.10 -2.71
CA GLU A 39 -1.70 8.79 -3.58
C GLU A 39 -1.73 7.30 -3.96
N ASN A 40 -0.58 6.75 -4.37
CA ASN A 40 -0.44 5.34 -4.71
C ASN A 40 -0.75 4.42 -3.51
N SER A 41 -0.23 4.76 -2.33
CA SER A 41 -0.48 4.00 -1.09
C SER A 41 -1.94 4.06 -0.67
N LEU A 42 -2.60 5.21 -0.85
CA LEU A 42 -4.02 5.37 -0.57
C LEU A 42 -4.86 4.48 -1.50
N GLN A 43 -4.54 4.45 -2.79
CA GLN A 43 -5.22 3.58 -3.76
C GLN A 43 -5.06 2.10 -3.40
N LEU A 44 -3.85 1.68 -3.04
CA LEU A 44 -3.57 0.31 -2.59
C LEU A 44 -4.38 -0.09 -1.36
N VAL A 45 -4.42 0.78 -0.34
CA VAL A 45 -5.19 0.55 0.89
C VAL A 45 -6.68 0.40 0.58
N MET A 46 -7.23 1.24 -0.31
CA MET A 46 -8.64 1.15 -0.72
C MET A 46 -8.95 -0.14 -1.48
N LEU A 47 -8.10 -0.53 -2.45
CA LEU A 47 -8.28 -1.76 -3.23
C LEU A 47 -8.25 -3.01 -2.33
N TRP A 48 -7.31 -3.04 -1.38
CA TRP A 48 -7.19 -4.14 -0.43
C TRP A 48 -8.38 -4.21 0.54
N GLN A 49 -8.83 -3.06 1.07
CA GLN A 49 -10.03 -3.00 1.93
C GLN A 49 -11.30 -3.43 1.21
N ALA A 50 -11.40 -3.15 -0.09
CA ALA A 50 -12.51 -3.60 -0.92
C ALA A 50 -12.54 -5.12 -1.14
N GLY A 51 -11.54 -5.86 -0.62
CA GLY A 51 -11.44 -7.31 -0.81
C GLY A 51 -11.01 -7.70 -2.22
N ILE A 52 -10.49 -6.75 -3.02
CA ILE A 52 -9.82 -7.04 -4.28
C ILE A 52 -8.42 -7.52 -3.95
N THR A 53 -8.35 -8.70 -3.34
CA THR A 53 -7.09 -9.45 -3.27
C THR A 53 -6.87 -10.07 -4.65
N PRO A 54 -5.65 -10.04 -5.23
CA PRO A 54 -5.36 -10.89 -6.36
C PRO A 54 -5.62 -12.32 -5.90
N THR A 55 -6.72 -12.92 -6.35
CA THR A 55 -6.96 -14.34 -6.14
C THR A 55 -5.76 -15.05 -6.75
N PRO A 56 -5.04 -15.93 -6.03
CA PRO A 56 -4.04 -16.76 -6.68
C PRO A 56 -4.81 -17.58 -7.71
N SER A 57 -4.65 -17.23 -8.99
CA SER A 57 -5.24 -17.96 -10.11
C SER A 57 -4.81 -19.42 -9.94
N THR A 58 -5.78 -20.27 -9.61
CA THR A 58 -5.62 -21.73 -9.54
C THR A 58 -5.43 -22.30 -10.94
#